data_AF-A0A850GA33-F1
#
_entry.id   AF-A0A850GA33-F1
#
_cell.length_a   1.000
_cell.length_b   1.000
_cell.length_c   1.000
_cell.angle_alpha   90.00
_cell.angle_beta   90.00
_cell.angle_gamma   90.00
#
_symmetry.space_group_name_H-M   'P 1'
#
loop_
_entity.id
_entity.type
_entity.pdbx_description
1 polymer ?
#
loop_
_entity_poly.entity_id
_entity_poly.type
_entity_poly.pdbx_seq_one_letter_code
_entity_poly.pdbx_strand_id
1 'polypeptide(L)'
;MLMRTVKLALPLSLVLTAAAATAMLGCEPRENPYEVKAKSGPDLHKIDNTASEEELAEARKAAGHPSQDEIAKENAAMFEKGAREYIKTRMSEYRDFMKEFRGHLDDIEKQAPKWKDDAAFEKFDKKYREKVKDFGDTYDTLTAKGVEGGNTQADLGAAFRDFEQLNSDIGPGVTDNEAFPEALKSIRERLDEVDAALDDIEQDETLEINADYKPKKKKKKK
;
A
#
# COMPACT_ATOMS: atom_id res chain seq x y z
N MET A 1 25.04 33.63 -30.52
CA MET A 1 24.15 33.56 -31.70
C MET A 1 22.86 32.86 -31.29
N LEU A 2 21.74 33.57 -31.41
CA LEU A 2 20.32 33.16 -31.28
C LEU A 2 19.81 32.54 -29.96
N MET A 3 19.28 33.42 -29.10
CA MET A 3 18.20 33.11 -28.15
C MET A 3 16.87 32.97 -28.93
N ARG A 4 16.09 31.91 -28.68
CA ARG A 4 14.71 31.74 -29.19
C ARG A 4 13.71 32.04 -28.07
N THR A 5 13.06 33.19 -28.19
CA THR A 5 11.86 33.60 -27.45
C THR A 5 10.62 32.91 -28.03
N VAL A 6 9.85 32.20 -27.21
CA VAL A 6 8.51 31.70 -27.54
C VAL A 6 7.47 32.66 -26.95
N LYS A 7 6.68 33.29 -27.82
CA LYS A 7 5.52 34.12 -27.47
C LYS A 7 4.31 33.20 -27.26
N LEU A 8 3.70 33.21 -26.08
CA LEU A 8 2.34 32.71 -25.88
C LEU A 8 1.38 33.91 -25.88
N ALA A 9 0.44 33.91 -26.82
CA ALA A 9 -0.66 34.87 -26.88
C ALA A 9 -1.90 34.25 -26.23
N LEU A 10 -2.44 34.88 -25.18
CA LEU A 10 -3.80 34.62 -24.70
C LEU A 10 -4.72 35.74 -25.22
N PRO A 11 -5.88 35.43 -25.84
CA PRO A 11 -6.86 36.44 -26.15
C PRO A 11 -7.75 36.73 -24.92
N LEU A 12 -7.77 38.02 -24.62
CA LEU A 12 -8.72 38.75 -23.80
C LEU A 12 -10.15 38.55 -24.36
N SER A 13 -11.13 38.25 -23.51
CA SER A 13 -12.54 38.38 -23.85
C SER A 13 -13.31 38.92 -22.66
N LEU A 14 -13.65 40.20 -22.79
CA LEU A 14 -14.51 40.97 -21.91
C LEU A 14 -15.66 41.47 -22.78
N VAL A 15 -16.88 40.98 -22.58
CA VAL A 15 -18.10 41.74 -22.87
C VAL A 15 -19.18 41.34 -21.87
N LEU A 16 -19.36 42.22 -20.89
CA LEU A 16 -20.57 42.36 -20.08
C LEU A 16 -21.57 43.20 -20.90
N THR A 17 -22.89 42.91 -20.85
CA THR A 17 -23.98 43.87 -20.53
C THR A 17 -25.38 43.33 -20.92
N ALA A 18 -26.21 43.17 -19.89
CA ALA A 18 -27.67 43.36 -19.73
C ALA A 18 -28.71 42.81 -20.72
N ALA A 19 -29.77 42.17 -20.18
CA ALA A 19 -31.10 42.77 -20.04
C ALA A 19 -32.06 41.87 -19.26
N ALA A 20 -32.96 42.51 -18.50
CA ALA A 20 -33.93 41.96 -17.57
C ALA A 20 -35.17 41.32 -18.24
N ALA A 21 -35.85 40.42 -17.52
CA ALA A 21 -37.25 40.60 -17.06
C ALA A 21 -38.01 39.27 -16.88
N THR A 22 -38.67 39.18 -15.71
CA THR A 22 -39.98 38.54 -15.44
C THR A 22 -40.18 37.05 -15.73
N ALA A 23 -40.22 36.26 -14.65
CA ALA A 23 -41.27 35.27 -14.41
C ALA A 23 -41.40 35.02 -12.90
N MET A 24 -42.21 35.83 -12.20
CA MET A 24 -42.79 35.39 -10.93
C MET A 24 -43.93 34.42 -11.26
N LEU A 25 -43.62 33.13 -11.33
CA LEU A 25 -44.60 32.06 -11.20
C LEU A 25 -44.42 31.45 -9.81
N GLY A 26 -45.49 31.47 -9.02
CA GLY A 26 -45.49 31.11 -7.61
C GLY A 26 -44.93 29.72 -7.36
N CYS A 27 -43.86 29.65 -6.57
CA CYS A 27 -43.61 28.49 -5.73
C CYS A 27 -44.47 28.65 -4.47
N GLU A 28 -45.63 28.01 -4.45
CA GLU A 28 -46.18 27.60 -3.16
C GLU A 28 -45.11 26.72 -2.48
N PRO A 29 -44.71 27.02 -1.23
CA PRO A 29 -43.83 26.13 -0.50
C PRO A 29 -44.55 24.80 -0.34
N ARG A 30 -44.13 23.78 -1.09
CA ARG A 30 -44.50 22.40 -0.78
C ARG A 30 -43.96 22.10 0.61
N GLU A 31 -44.85 21.94 1.58
CA GLU A 31 -44.50 21.42 2.90
C GLU A 31 -43.67 20.15 2.70
N ASN A 32 -42.47 20.13 3.29
CA ASN A 32 -41.65 18.94 3.30
C ASN A 32 -42.31 17.95 4.27
N PRO A 33 -42.88 16.82 3.79
CA PRO A 33 -43.56 15.87 4.67
C PRO A 33 -42.59 15.16 5.63
N TYR A 34 -41.29 15.44 5.53
CA TYR A 34 -40.21 14.92 6.36
C TYR A 34 -39.58 15.99 7.26
N GLU A 35 -40.27 17.09 7.57
CA GLU A 35 -39.75 18.05 8.55
C GLU A 35 -39.72 17.42 9.95
N VAL A 36 -38.61 16.75 10.25
CA VAL A 36 -38.37 16.12 11.54
C VAL A 36 -38.08 17.26 12.51
N LYS A 37 -38.98 17.51 13.47
CA LYS A 37 -38.68 18.39 14.60
C LYS A 37 -37.41 17.89 15.26
N ALA A 38 -36.33 18.66 15.13
CA ALA A 38 -35.10 18.38 15.85
C ALA A 38 -35.44 18.37 17.34
N LYS A 39 -35.51 17.18 17.94
CA LYS A 39 -35.44 17.07 19.40
C LYS A 39 -34.09 17.67 19.75
N SER A 40 -34.09 18.79 20.47
CA SER A 40 -32.87 19.39 20.97
C SER A 40 -32.08 18.30 21.69
N GLY A 41 -30.95 17.91 21.11
CA GLY A 41 -30.00 17.06 21.80
C GLY A 41 -29.52 17.75 23.09
N PRO A 42 -28.90 17.01 24.01
CA PRO A 42 -28.25 17.61 25.16
C PRO A 42 -27.30 18.73 24.71
N ASP A 43 -27.39 19.90 25.35
CA ASP A 43 -26.49 21.01 25.08
C ASP A 43 -25.09 20.66 25.59
N LEU A 44 -24.21 20.27 24.67
CA LEU A 44 -22.85 19.81 24.97
C LEU A 44 -22.00 20.88 25.68
N HIS A 45 -22.39 22.17 25.59
CA HIS A 45 -21.72 23.27 26.29
C HIS A 45 -22.09 23.38 27.78
N LYS A 46 -23.08 22.61 28.24
CA LYS A 46 -23.51 22.54 29.64
C LYS A 46 -23.04 21.27 30.37
N ILE A 47 -22.28 20.41 29.69
CA ILE A 47 -21.72 19.20 30.32
C ILE A 47 -20.47 19.60 31.10
N ASP A 48 -20.50 19.39 32.41
CA ASP A 48 -19.36 19.62 33.29
C ASP A 48 -18.31 18.52 33.07
N ASN A 49 -17.17 18.88 32.49
CA ASN A 49 -16.10 17.95 32.05
C ASN A 49 -14.92 17.93 33.03
N THR A 50 -15.16 18.12 34.33
CA THR A 50 -14.13 18.14 35.36
C THR A 50 -13.70 16.75 35.86
N ALA A 51 -14.29 15.68 35.34
CA ALA A 51 -13.90 14.32 35.68
C ALA A 51 -12.47 14.03 35.21
N SER A 52 -11.70 13.38 36.06
CA SER A 52 -10.35 12.89 35.73
C SER A 52 -10.40 11.81 34.64
N GLU A 53 -9.28 11.57 33.95
CA GLU A 53 -9.20 10.51 32.94
C GLU A 53 -9.56 9.12 33.50
N GLU A 54 -9.24 8.88 34.77
CA GLU A 54 -9.55 7.66 35.51
C GLU A 54 -11.05 7.53 35.79
N GLU A 55 -11.71 8.61 36.26
CA GLU A 55 -13.17 8.64 36.46
C GLU A 55 -13.94 8.50 35.15
N LEU A 56 -13.44 9.08 34.05
CA LEU A 56 -14.03 8.93 32.72
C LEU A 56 -13.86 7.50 32.19
N ALA A 57 -12.73 6.83 32.46
CA ALA A 57 -12.51 5.44 32.09
C ALA A 57 -13.42 4.49 32.89
N GLU A 58 -13.59 4.73 34.19
CA GLU A 58 -14.49 3.96 35.05
C GLU A 58 -15.96 4.17 34.66
N ALA A 59 -16.37 5.41 34.35
CA ALA A 59 -17.72 5.71 33.86
C ALA A 59 -17.99 5.06 32.49
N ARG A 60 -17.02 5.05 31.56
CA ARG A 60 -17.14 4.33 30.28
C ARG A 60 -17.33 2.83 30.49
N LYS A 61 -16.53 2.24 31.38
CA LYS A 61 -16.62 0.82 31.75
C LYS A 61 -17.97 0.50 32.42
N ALA A 62 -18.45 1.35 33.32
CA ALA A 62 -19.74 1.20 33.98
C ALA A 62 -20.92 1.35 33.01
N ALA A 63 -20.77 2.16 31.95
CA ALA A 63 -21.74 2.29 30.86
C ALA A 63 -21.67 1.16 29.82
N GLY A 64 -20.76 0.19 29.99
CA GLY A 64 -20.57 -0.92 29.05
C GLY A 64 -19.91 -0.52 27.73
N HIS A 65 -19.23 0.63 27.68
CA HIS A 65 -18.44 1.02 26.52
C HIS A 65 -17.06 0.36 26.57
N PRO A 66 -16.58 -0.23 25.46
CA PRO A 66 -15.24 -0.79 25.41
C PRO A 66 -14.20 0.30 25.64
N SER A 67 -13.11 -0.08 26.29
CA SER A 67 -11.94 0.79 26.47
C SER A 67 -11.28 1.12 25.14
N GLN A 68 -10.46 2.18 25.12
CA GLN A 68 -9.70 2.54 23.92
C GLN A 68 -8.77 1.39 23.46
N ASP A 69 -8.16 0.68 24.41
CA ASP A 69 -7.29 -0.45 24.11
C ASP A 69 -8.07 -1.64 23.50
N GLU A 70 -9.28 -1.91 23.98
CA GLU A 70 -10.15 -2.93 23.39
C GLU A 70 -10.57 -2.57 21.97
N ILE A 71 -10.96 -1.31 21.73
CA ILE A 71 -11.29 -0.81 20.38
C ILE A 71 -10.07 -0.89 19.46
N ALA A 72 -8.89 -0.49 19.92
CA ALA A 72 -7.66 -0.54 19.14
C ALA A 72 -7.29 -1.98 18.77
N LYS A 73 -7.43 -2.93 19.71
CA LYS A 73 -7.19 -4.35 19.48
C LYS A 73 -8.19 -4.96 18.50
N GLU A 74 -9.47 -4.65 18.64
CA GLU A 74 -10.51 -5.12 17.72
C GLU A 74 -10.28 -4.57 16.31
N ASN A 75 -9.98 -3.27 16.19
CA ASN A 75 -9.64 -2.65 14.92
C ASN A 75 -8.41 -3.32 14.29
N ALA A 76 -7.33 -3.53 15.05
CA ALA A 76 -6.13 -4.20 14.56
C ALA A 76 -6.43 -5.63 14.07
N ALA A 77 -7.26 -6.38 14.78
CA ALA A 77 -7.68 -7.72 14.36
C ALA A 77 -8.51 -7.68 13.07
N MET A 78 -9.41 -6.71 12.91
CA MET A 78 -10.21 -6.53 11.70
C MET A 78 -9.34 -6.13 10.50
N PHE A 79 -8.37 -5.23 10.69
CA PHE A 79 -7.41 -4.86 9.66
C PHE A 79 -6.54 -6.04 9.24
N GLU A 80 -6.03 -6.82 10.20
CA GLU A 80 -5.23 -8.01 9.92
C GLU A 80 -6.05 -9.08 9.19
N LYS A 81 -7.31 -9.30 9.57
CA LYS A 81 -8.22 -10.21 8.85
C LYS A 81 -8.37 -9.78 7.40
N GLY A 82 -8.67 -8.49 7.15
CA GLY A 82 -8.82 -7.96 5.79
C GLY A 82 -7.56 -8.12 4.95
N ALA A 83 -6.38 -7.89 5.53
CA ALA A 83 -5.09 -8.12 4.86
C ALA A 83 -4.86 -9.60 4.52
N ARG A 84 -5.15 -10.50 5.45
CA ARG A 84 -5.05 -11.95 5.21
C ARG A 84 -6.02 -12.42 4.13
N GLU A 85 -7.25 -11.91 4.09
CA GLU A 85 -8.24 -12.17 3.03
C GLU A 85 -7.78 -11.64 1.66
N TYR A 86 -7.14 -10.47 1.64
CA TYR A 86 -6.52 -9.90 0.44
C TYR A 86 -5.46 -10.84 -0.13
N ILE A 87 -4.58 -11.36 0.73
CA ILE A 87 -3.54 -12.33 0.37
C ILE A 87 -4.16 -13.65 -0.07
N LYS A 88 -5.11 -14.21 0.69
CA LYS A 88 -5.82 -15.46 0.37
C LYS A 88 -6.42 -15.42 -1.04
N THR A 89 -7.07 -14.31 -1.37
CA THR A 89 -7.64 -14.05 -2.70
C THR A 89 -6.59 -14.12 -3.82
N ARG A 90 -5.34 -13.77 -3.52
CA ARG A 90 -4.22 -13.64 -4.47
C ARG A 90 -3.12 -14.67 -4.24
N MET A 91 -3.41 -15.76 -3.55
CA MET A 91 -2.39 -16.69 -3.04
C MET A 91 -1.41 -17.14 -4.13
N SER A 92 -1.92 -17.52 -5.32
CA SER A 92 -1.07 -17.91 -6.45
C SER A 92 -0.11 -16.81 -6.94
N GLU A 93 -0.52 -15.53 -6.88
CA GLU A 93 0.34 -14.41 -7.28
C GLU A 93 1.44 -14.14 -6.26
N TYR A 94 1.12 -14.29 -4.96
CA TYR A 94 2.12 -14.24 -3.88
C TYR A 94 3.15 -15.36 -4.01
N ARG A 95 2.72 -16.61 -4.24
CA ARG A 95 3.64 -17.76 -4.43
C ARG A 95 4.56 -17.56 -5.63
N ASP A 96 4.00 -17.10 -6.75
CA ASP A 96 4.79 -16.79 -7.92
C ASP A 96 5.80 -15.66 -7.67
N PHE A 97 5.39 -14.62 -6.94
CA PHE A 97 6.26 -13.51 -6.57
C PHE A 97 7.41 -13.97 -5.67
N MET A 98 7.13 -14.77 -4.64
CA MET A 98 8.14 -15.35 -3.74
C MET A 98 9.17 -16.17 -4.51
N LYS A 99 8.71 -16.97 -5.47
CA LYS A 99 9.59 -17.74 -6.36
C LYS A 99 10.48 -16.84 -7.23
N GLU A 100 9.91 -15.79 -7.81
CA GLU A 100 10.66 -14.81 -8.62
C GLU A 100 11.68 -14.06 -7.76
N PHE A 101 11.29 -13.65 -6.55
CA PHE A 101 12.15 -12.97 -5.59
C PHE A 101 13.37 -13.83 -5.24
N ARG A 102 13.16 -15.08 -4.83
CA ARG A 102 14.27 -16.01 -4.56
C ARG A 102 15.16 -16.22 -5.80
N GLY A 103 14.56 -16.25 -6.99
CA GLY A 103 15.28 -16.32 -8.26
C GLY A 103 16.22 -15.13 -8.49
N HIS A 104 15.83 -13.92 -8.12
CA HIS A 104 16.69 -12.74 -8.20
C HIS A 104 17.92 -12.82 -7.28
N LEU A 105 17.72 -13.26 -6.02
CA LEU A 105 18.82 -13.45 -5.07
C LEU A 105 19.81 -14.50 -5.55
N ASP A 106 19.29 -15.61 -6.09
CA ASP A 106 20.07 -16.69 -6.69
C ASP A 106 20.86 -16.24 -7.92
N ASP A 107 20.25 -15.44 -8.79
CA ASP A 107 20.92 -14.89 -9.97
C ASP A 107 22.06 -13.94 -9.54
N ILE A 108 21.83 -13.08 -8.54
CA ILE A 108 22.88 -12.22 -7.97
C ILE A 108 24.04 -13.07 -7.44
N GLU A 109 23.77 -14.02 -6.54
CA GLU A 109 24.79 -14.85 -5.90
C GLU A 109 25.63 -15.64 -6.92
N LYS A 110 24.98 -16.21 -7.95
CA LYS A 110 25.66 -17.03 -8.97
C LYS A 110 26.47 -16.20 -9.98
N GLN A 111 26.07 -14.95 -10.23
CA GLN A 111 26.74 -14.09 -11.21
C GLN A 111 27.79 -13.19 -10.57
N ALA A 112 27.64 -12.83 -9.29
CA ALA A 112 28.55 -11.95 -8.57
C ALA A 112 30.04 -12.30 -8.70
N PRO A 113 30.48 -13.58 -8.59
CA PRO A 113 31.89 -13.95 -8.76
C PRO A 113 32.49 -13.65 -10.14
N LYS A 114 31.65 -13.35 -11.14
CA LYS A 114 32.06 -13.06 -12.52
C LYS A 114 32.25 -11.57 -12.78
N TRP A 115 31.76 -10.70 -11.89
CA TRP A 115 31.87 -9.25 -12.02
C TRP A 115 33.22 -8.79 -11.46
N LYS A 116 34.32 -9.09 -12.16
CA LYS A 116 35.67 -8.70 -11.71
C LYS A 116 36.03 -7.25 -12.04
N ASP A 117 35.34 -6.69 -13.02
CA ASP A 117 35.54 -5.33 -13.53
C ASP A 117 34.20 -4.76 -14.01
N ASP A 118 34.17 -3.45 -14.28
CA ASP A 118 32.98 -2.73 -14.74
C ASP A 118 32.40 -3.34 -16.02
N ALA A 119 33.25 -3.77 -16.95
CA ALA A 119 32.81 -4.33 -18.23
C ALA A 119 32.12 -5.69 -18.07
N ALA A 120 32.54 -6.49 -17.10
CA ALA A 120 31.89 -7.74 -16.74
C ALA A 120 30.55 -7.49 -16.03
N PHE A 121 30.48 -6.51 -15.14
CA PHE A 121 29.25 -6.11 -14.46
C PHE A 121 28.22 -5.53 -15.44
N GLU A 122 28.62 -4.60 -16.33
CA GLU A 122 27.74 -3.94 -17.28
C GLU A 122 27.00 -4.93 -18.20
N LYS A 123 27.67 -6.03 -18.59
CA LYS A 123 27.06 -7.10 -19.40
C LYS A 123 25.90 -7.79 -18.69
N PHE A 124 26.02 -7.99 -17.38
CA PHE A 124 24.94 -8.51 -16.55
C PHE A 124 23.85 -7.45 -16.36
N ASP A 125 24.28 -6.26 -15.93
CA ASP A 125 23.43 -5.16 -15.48
C ASP A 125 22.45 -4.70 -16.58
N LYS A 126 22.90 -4.67 -17.84
CA LYS A 126 22.08 -4.22 -18.99
C LYS A 126 20.73 -4.92 -19.12
N LYS A 127 20.67 -6.23 -18.90
CA LYS A 127 19.39 -6.99 -18.93
C LYS A 127 18.76 -7.10 -17.55
N TYR A 128 19.59 -7.06 -16.53
CA TYR A 128 19.15 -7.25 -15.16
C TYR A 128 18.32 -6.07 -14.63
N ARG A 129 18.68 -4.82 -14.96
CA ARG A 129 17.90 -3.63 -14.58
C ARG A 129 16.44 -3.68 -15.05
N GLU A 130 16.21 -4.12 -16.28
CA GLU A 130 14.84 -4.28 -16.81
C GLU A 130 14.06 -5.34 -16.03
N LYS A 131 14.71 -6.47 -15.69
CA LYS A 131 14.08 -7.50 -14.86
C LYS A 131 13.73 -6.98 -13.47
N VAL A 132 14.65 -6.27 -12.81
CA VAL A 132 14.41 -5.71 -11.46
C VAL A 132 13.32 -4.65 -11.49
N LYS A 133 13.27 -3.83 -12.54
CA LYS A 133 12.18 -2.88 -12.74
C LYS A 133 10.82 -3.58 -12.86
N ASP A 134 10.71 -4.60 -13.71
CA ASP A 134 9.47 -5.38 -13.86
C ASP A 134 9.09 -6.07 -12.54
N PHE A 135 10.08 -6.55 -11.79
CA PHE A 135 9.89 -7.19 -10.49
C PHE A 135 9.34 -6.20 -9.47
N GLY A 136 9.87 -4.96 -9.41
CA GLY A 136 9.33 -3.88 -8.59
C GLY A 136 7.92 -3.46 -8.99
N ASP A 137 7.63 -3.34 -10.30
CA ASP A 137 6.28 -3.05 -10.79
C ASP A 137 5.28 -4.17 -10.41
N THR A 138 5.76 -5.42 -10.32
CA THR A 138 4.98 -6.57 -9.85
C THR A 138 4.72 -6.50 -8.35
N TYR A 139 5.75 -6.19 -7.54
CA TYR A 139 5.61 -5.95 -6.10
C TYR A 139 4.59 -4.85 -5.80
N ASP A 140 4.71 -3.69 -6.47
CA ASP A 140 3.80 -2.56 -6.31
C ASP A 140 2.35 -2.93 -6.68
N THR A 141 2.18 -3.73 -7.72
CA THR A 141 0.85 -4.20 -8.12
C THR A 141 0.27 -5.18 -7.11
N LEU A 142 1.09 -6.14 -6.66
CA LEU A 142 0.69 -7.20 -5.74
C LEU A 142 0.33 -6.65 -4.35
N THR A 143 1.03 -5.63 -3.90
CA THR A 143 0.82 -4.98 -2.59
C THR A 143 -0.11 -3.77 -2.66
N ALA A 144 -0.68 -3.49 -3.83
CA ALA A 144 -1.41 -2.26 -4.12
C ALA A 144 -0.65 -0.99 -3.66
N LYS A 145 0.66 -0.96 -3.89
CA LYS A 145 1.59 0.11 -3.47
C LYS A 145 1.62 0.31 -1.96
N GLY A 146 1.51 -0.79 -1.21
CA GLY A 146 1.48 -0.78 0.26
C GLY A 146 0.19 -0.22 0.87
N VAL A 147 -0.88 -0.07 0.09
CA VAL A 147 -2.22 0.28 0.62
C VAL A 147 -2.79 -0.88 1.43
N GLU A 148 -2.52 -2.10 0.97
CA GLU A 148 -2.96 -3.33 1.60
C GLU A 148 -1.87 -3.69 2.62
N GLY A 149 -2.26 -3.75 3.89
CA GLY A 149 -1.36 -3.80 5.05
C GLY A 149 -1.24 -5.19 5.64
N GLY A 150 -1.20 -5.24 6.98
CA GLY A 150 -1.06 -6.48 7.73
C GLY A 150 0.38 -6.97 7.86
N ASN A 151 0.58 -7.91 8.78
CA ASN A 151 1.92 -8.33 9.19
C ASN A 151 2.70 -8.99 8.04
N THR A 152 2.07 -9.91 7.31
CA THR A 152 2.72 -10.61 6.19
C THR A 152 3.19 -9.66 5.08
N GLN A 153 2.41 -8.62 4.75
CA GLN A 153 2.84 -7.63 3.75
C GLN A 153 3.93 -6.70 4.30
N ALA A 154 3.93 -6.43 5.61
CA ALA A 154 5.00 -5.67 6.26
C ALA A 154 6.34 -6.42 6.20
N ASP A 155 6.34 -7.74 6.47
CA ASP A 155 7.52 -8.59 6.39
C ASP A 155 8.02 -8.72 4.95
N LEU A 156 7.11 -8.93 3.98
CA LEU A 156 7.44 -8.93 2.56
C LEU A 156 8.05 -7.59 2.12
N GLY A 157 7.48 -6.47 2.59
CA GLY A 157 7.98 -5.14 2.31
C GLY A 157 9.34 -4.86 2.94
N ALA A 158 9.63 -5.42 4.13
CA ALA A 158 10.96 -5.36 4.73
C ALA A 158 11.99 -6.11 3.87
N ALA A 159 11.68 -7.36 3.48
CA ALA A 159 12.53 -8.14 2.59
C ALA A 159 12.77 -7.42 1.25
N PHE A 160 11.73 -6.82 0.67
CA PHE A 160 11.84 -6.08 -0.59
C PHE A 160 12.76 -4.85 -0.47
N ARG A 161 12.67 -4.07 0.61
CA ARG A 161 13.58 -2.94 0.85
C ARG A 161 15.03 -3.40 1.05
N ASP A 162 15.25 -4.48 1.80
CA ASP A 162 16.58 -5.06 1.98
C ASP A 162 17.17 -5.51 0.64
N PHE A 163 16.34 -6.05 -0.25
CA PHE A 163 16.72 -6.36 -1.62
C PHE A 163 17.04 -5.12 -2.47
N GLU A 164 16.25 -4.04 -2.39
CA GLU A 164 16.55 -2.79 -3.11
C GLU A 164 17.89 -2.19 -2.69
N GLN A 165 18.21 -2.27 -1.39
CA GLN A 165 19.49 -1.86 -0.85
C GLN A 165 20.62 -2.74 -1.41
N LEU A 166 20.50 -4.07 -1.28
CA LEU A 166 21.46 -5.01 -1.87
C LEU A 166 21.67 -4.73 -3.36
N ASN A 167 20.59 -4.51 -4.10
CA ASN A 167 20.61 -4.29 -5.55
C ASN A 167 21.25 -2.95 -5.93
N SER A 168 21.28 -1.98 -5.03
CA SER A 168 21.99 -0.71 -5.21
C SER A 168 23.48 -0.84 -4.89
N ASP A 169 23.85 -1.80 -4.04
CA ASP A 169 25.22 -2.04 -3.58
C ASP A 169 25.98 -3.09 -4.40
N ILE A 170 25.32 -3.84 -5.30
CA ILE A 170 26.01 -4.77 -6.19
C ILE A 170 26.89 -4.05 -7.23
N GLY A 171 28.04 -4.64 -7.51
CA GLY A 171 28.99 -4.13 -8.49
C GLY A 171 30.21 -5.04 -8.61
N PRO A 172 31.26 -4.59 -9.30
CA PRO A 172 32.50 -5.35 -9.42
C PRO A 172 33.11 -5.67 -8.05
N GLY A 173 33.53 -6.91 -7.85
CA GLY A 173 34.17 -7.36 -6.61
C GLY A 173 33.24 -7.46 -5.40
N VAL A 174 31.91 -7.38 -5.57
CA VAL A 174 30.96 -7.46 -4.44
C VAL A 174 31.12 -8.71 -3.57
N THR A 175 31.63 -9.80 -4.14
CA THR A 175 31.91 -11.06 -3.40
C THR A 175 33.03 -10.93 -2.37
N ASP A 176 33.88 -9.92 -2.49
CA ASP A 176 34.97 -9.67 -1.53
C ASP A 176 34.47 -8.87 -0.31
N ASN A 177 33.22 -8.38 -0.35
CA ASN A 177 32.57 -7.72 0.78
C ASN A 177 31.91 -8.76 1.69
N GLU A 178 32.35 -8.82 2.95
CA GLU A 178 31.82 -9.74 3.98
C GLU A 178 30.31 -9.54 4.24
N ALA A 179 29.77 -8.35 3.99
CA ALA A 179 28.34 -8.06 4.16
C ALA A 179 27.46 -8.69 3.07
N PHE A 180 28.02 -9.01 1.89
CA PHE A 180 27.25 -9.55 0.76
C PHE A 180 26.55 -10.89 1.06
N PRO A 181 27.25 -11.94 1.54
CA PRO A 181 26.60 -13.21 1.89
C PRO A 181 25.60 -13.06 3.04
N GLU A 182 25.86 -12.19 4.02
CA GLU A 182 24.93 -11.97 5.14
C GLU A 182 23.67 -11.22 4.70
N ALA A 183 23.78 -10.24 3.78
CA ALA A 183 22.63 -9.58 3.19
C ALA A 183 21.72 -10.57 2.44
N LEU A 184 22.31 -11.44 1.61
CA LEU A 184 21.56 -12.50 0.91
C LEU A 184 20.85 -13.45 1.90
N LYS A 185 21.54 -13.85 2.97
CA LYS A 185 20.99 -14.71 4.02
C LYS A 185 19.84 -14.05 4.77
N SER A 186 20.02 -12.80 5.22
CA SER A 186 18.99 -12.07 5.95
C SER A 186 17.71 -11.88 5.12
N ILE A 187 17.83 -11.55 3.83
CA ILE A 187 16.66 -11.46 2.95
C ILE A 187 15.98 -12.83 2.84
N ARG A 188 16.73 -13.92 2.66
CA ARG A 188 16.16 -15.28 2.56
C ARG A 188 15.43 -15.71 3.84
N GLU A 189 15.99 -15.43 5.01
CA GLU A 189 15.36 -15.73 6.30
C GLU A 189 14.01 -15.00 6.42
N ARG A 190 13.93 -13.72 6.03
CA ARG A 190 12.65 -13.00 5.98
C ARG A 190 11.68 -13.61 4.97
N LEU A 191 12.16 -14.06 3.82
CA LEU A 191 11.29 -14.74 2.84
C LEU A 191 10.76 -16.07 3.37
N ASP A 192 11.52 -16.77 4.21
CA ASP A 192 11.04 -17.99 4.89
C ASP A 192 9.91 -17.68 5.88
N GLU A 193 10.01 -16.57 6.63
CA GLU A 193 8.94 -16.08 7.51
C GLU A 193 7.67 -15.73 6.73
N VAL A 194 7.82 -15.05 5.58
CA VAL A 194 6.69 -14.75 4.68
C VAL A 194 6.06 -16.03 4.13
N ASP A 195 6.87 -17.00 3.67
CA ASP A 195 6.35 -18.27 3.15
C ASP A 195 5.55 -19.03 4.22
N ALA A 196 6.01 -19.04 5.47
CA ALA A 196 5.28 -19.63 6.58
C ALA A 196 3.94 -18.92 6.83
N ALA A 197 3.93 -17.59 6.81
CA ALA A 197 2.68 -16.83 6.94
C ALA A 197 1.71 -17.06 5.77
N LEU A 198 2.23 -17.24 4.55
CA LEU A 198 1.41 -17.63 3.39
C LEU A 198 0.81 -19.03 3.57
N ASP A 199 1.56 -20.00 4.09
CA ASP A 199 1.04 -21.34 4.42
C ASP A 199 -0.11 -21.26 5.44
N ASP A 200 0.07 -20.48 6.51
CA ASP A 200 -0.95 -20.26 7.53
C ASP A 200 -2.21 -19.62 6.95
N ILE A 201 -2.06 -18.60 6.11
CA ILE A 201 -3.17 -17.94 5.42
C ILE A 201 -3.88 -18.92 4.47
N GLU A 202 -3.13 -19.72 3.71
CA GLU A 202 -3.67 -20.69 2.76
C GLU A 202 -4.52 -21.76 3.46
N GLN A 203 -4.14 -22.18 4.67
CA GLN A 203 -4.84 -23.19 5.46
C GLN A 203 -6.00 -22.63 6.29
N ASP A 204 -6.06 -21.32 6.52
CA ASP A 204 -7.10 -20.68 7.32
C ASP A 204 -8.46 -20.62 6.59
N GLU A 205 -9.35 -21.56 6.90
CA GLU A 205 -10.70 -21.67 6.32
C GLU A 205 -11.66 -20.55 6.76
N THR A 206 -11.27 -19.72 7.75
CA THR A 206 -12.11 -18.62 8.24
C THR A 206 -12.01 -17.35 7.40
N LEU A 207 -11.04 -17.31 6.47
CA LEU A 207 -10.79 -16.19 5.58
C LEU A 207 -11.65 -16.28 4.32
N GLU A 208 -12.27 -15.17 3.96
CA GLU A 208 -13.07 -15.06 2.74
C GLU A 208 -12.20 -14.80 1.50
N ILE A 209 -12.59 -15.41 0.37
CA ILE A 209 -11.97 -15.20 -0.94
C ILE A 209 -12.88 -14.32 -1.78
N ASN A 210 -12.33 -13.24 -2.34
CA ASN A 210 -13.08 -12.40 -3.28
C ASN A 210 -13.25 -13.12 -4.63
N ALA A 211 -14.45 -13.64 -4.88
CA ALA A 211 -14.80 -14.37 -6.10
C ALA A 211 -14.79 -13.51 -7.38
N ASP A 212 -14.93 -12.20 -7.26
CA ASP A 212 -14.89 -11.26 -8.39
C ASP A 212 -13.47 -10.90 -8.82
N TYR A 213 -12.47 -11.25 -7.99
CA TYR A 213 -11.08 -11.00 -8.32
C TYR A 213 -10.64 -11.84 -9.51
N LYS A 214 -10.03 -11.17 -10.50
CA LYS A 214 -9.46 -11.80 -11.68
C LYS A 214 -7.99 -11.39 -11.78
N PRO A 215 -7.04 -12.34 -11.64
CA PRO A 215 -5.63 -12.06 -11.79
C PRO A 215 -5.35 -11.37 -13.11
N LYS A 216 -4.49 -10.34 -13.08
CA LYS A 216 -4.04 -9.72 -14.33
C LYS A 216 -3.21 -10.75 -15.08
N LYS A 217 -3.56 -11.02 -16.36
CA LYS A 217 -2.78 -11.94 -17.19
C LYS A 217 -1.33 -11.45 -17.27
N LYS A 218 -0.39 -12.23 -16.72
CA LYS A 218 1.04 -11.97 -16.90
C LYS A 218 1.33 -11.85 -18.39
N LYS A 219 1.93 -10.73 -18.82
CA LYS A 219 2.44 -10.62 -20.19
C LYS A 219 3.49 -11.71 -20.35
N LYS A 220 3.27 -12.66 -21.26
CA LYS A 220 4.29 -13.67 -21.59
C LYS A 220 5.55 -12.92 -22.05
N LYS A 221 6.61 -12.97 -21.24
CA LYS A 221 7.94 -12.53 -21.65
C LYS A 221 8.36 -13.45 -22.81
N LYS A 222 8.59 -12.86 -23.99
CA LYS A 222 9.07 -13.53 -25.21
C LYS A 222 10.58 -13.73 -25.12
#